data_AF-A0A7N0UGS7-F1
#
_entry.id   AF-A0A7N0UGS7-F1
#
_cell.length_a   1.000
_cell.length_b   1.000
_cell.length_c   1.000
_cell.angle_alpha   90.00
_cell.angle_beta   90.00
_cell.angle_gamma   90.00
#
_symmetry.space_group_name_H-M   'P 1'
#
loop_
_entity.id
_entity.type
_entity.pdbx_description
1 polymer ?
#
loop_
_entity_poly.entity_id
_entity_poly.type
_entity_poly.pdbx_seq_one_letter_code
_entity_poly.pdbx_strand_id
1 'polypeptide(L)'
;MTCGVAVANSPSFSQTRVASPFGKSSPPPRSCSSLSFPSSPLSLRLRNSSRSPFRENEKEVCDSGALPVLKRKRPPRIDIPVESLSFAAVAPRQEEDRLDEVVEEGDGYAVYCKRGRRSHMEDRFSAVVEDCGKSKQAYFGVFDGHGGSKAAEFAANNLRKNILAAAEGRGEDEIEAAVKDGYITTDVEFLKEDVSGGACCVTAIIRNGDLVVSNAGDCRAVMSRGRTAEALTSDHKPSREDERSRIESLGGYVDLCRGIWRIQGSLAVSRGIGDGSLKQWVLSEPETRVLKIKPDCEFLILASDGLWDKVDNQEAVDTVYELIAGVDKPDLTSSCKKLVELSTSRGSQDDTSVMIIQLGSFAA
;
A
#
# COMPACT_ATOMS: atom_id res chain seq x y z
N MET A 1 4.14 -53.16 55.06
CA MET A 1 2.79 -52.55 55.15
C MET A 1 2.47 -52.07 53.72
N THR A 2 1.50 -52.59 52.96
CA THR A 2 0.03 -52.71 53.17
C THR A 2 -0.62 -51.31 53.26
N CYS A 3 -1.49 -50.84 52.35
CA CYS A 3 -2.12 -51.38 51.11
C CYS A 3 -2.26 -50.24 50.05
N GLY A 4 -2.69 -50.42 48.79
CA GLY A 4 -2.93 -51.64 48.01
C GLY A 4 -4.22 -51.63 47.16
N VAL A 5 -4.10 -51.76 45.82
CA VAL A 5 -5.14 -52.22 44.84
C VAL A 5 -6.26 -51.16 44.57
N ALA A 6 -6.85 -50.95 43.37
CA ALA A 6 -7.16 -51.84 42.25
C ALA A 6 -6.99 -51.24 40.82
N VAL A 7 -7.25 -52.08 39.79
CA VAL A 7 -7.08 -51.82 38.34
C VAL A 7 -8.30 -52.36 37.56
N ALA A 8 -8.79 -51.63 36.55
CA ALA A 8 -9.59 -52.08 35.39
C ALA A 8 -10.03 -50.85 34.56
N ASN A 9 -10.25 -50.89 33.23
CA ASN A 9 -9.95 -51.86 32.17
C ASN A 9 -9.96 -51.13 30.81
N SER A 10 -9.21 -51.63 29.82
CA SER A 10 -9.41 -51.26 28.39
C SER A 10 -10.55 -52.10 27.76
N PRO A 11 -11.05 -51.72 26.57
CA PRO A 11 -10.54 -52.41 25.38
C PRO A 11 -10.33 -51.52 24.15
N SER A 12 -9.74 -52.10 23.10
CA SER A 12 -9.52 -51.53 21.77
C SER A 12 -10.54 -52.07 20.74
N PHE A 13 -10.25 -51.91 19.43
CA PHE A 13 -11.10 -52.12 18.25
C PHE A 13 -12.09 -50.96 17.95
N SER A 14 -12.35 -50.57 16.68
CA SER A 14 -11.93 -51.18 15.40
C SER A 14 -11.70 -50.12 14.30
N GLN A 15 -10.99 -50.50 13.23
CA GLN A 15 -10.92 -49.73 11.99
C GLN A 15 -12.15 -49.99 11.10
N THR A 16 -12.57 -48.98 10.33
CA THR A 16 -13.45 -49.19 9.16
C THR A 16 -12.99 -48.31 7.98
N ARG A 17 -12.79 -48.93 6.80
CA ARG A 17 -12.59 -48.26 5.51
C ARG A 17 -13.92 -48.25 4.72
N VAL A 18 -13.89 -47.72 3.48
CA VAL A 18 -14.90 -47.91 2.40
C VAL A 18 -16.11 -46.95 2.56
N ALA A 19 -16.56 -46.19 1.55
CA ALA A 19 -16.08 -45.99 0.17
C ALA A 19 -16.41 -44.59 -0.38
N SER A 20 -15.70 -44.20 -1.45
CA SER A 20 -16.12 -43.15 -2.39
C SER A 20 -17.16 -43.66 -3.39
N PRO A 21 -17.90 -42.76 -4.06
CA PRO A 21 -18.39 -43.02 -5.40
C PRO A 21 -17.82 -42.02 -6.43
N PHE A 22 -17.19 -42.55 -7.49
CA PHE A 22 -17.22 -41.87 -8.79
C PHE A 22 -18.68 -41.86 -9.27
N GLY A 23 -19.19 -40.88 -10.02
CA GLY A 23 -18.57 -39.72 -10.67
C GLY A 23 -19.27 -39.47 -12.02
N LYS A 24 -19.06 -38.31 -12.66
CA LYS A 24 -19.33 -38.10 -14.10
C LYS A 24 -18.76 -36.78 -14.60
N SER A 25 -17.87 -36.86 -15.58
CA SER A 25 -17.44 -35.73 -16.42
C SER A 25 -18.31 -35.65 -17.69
N SER A 26 -18.52 -34.44 -18.21
CA SER A 26 -19.10 -34.17 -19.54
C SER A 26 -18.52 -32.88 -20.12
N PRO A 27 -18.37 -32.75 -21.46
CA PRO A 27 -17.60 -31.68 -22.11
C PRO A 27 -18.42 -30.39 -22.38
N PRO A 28 -17.74 -29.26 -22.69
CA PRO A 28 -18.40 -27.97 -22.95
C PRO A 28 -18.90 -27.81 -24.40
N PRO A 29 -19.96 -27.01 -24.65
CA PRO A 29 -20.31 -26.53 -25.97
C PRO A 29 -19.41 -25.37 -26.43
N ARG A 30 -19.20 -25.25 -27.74
CA ARG A 30 -18.55 -24.09 -28.39
C ARG A 30 -19.59 -23.27 -29.17
N SER A 31 -19.36 -21.96 -29.28
CA SER A 31 -19.90 -21.04 -30.33
C SER A 31 -21.43 -20.88 -30.42
N CYS A 32 -22.00 -19.77 -30.91
CA CYS A 32 -21.49 -18.41 -31.15
C CYS A 32 -22.69 -17.45 -31.28
N SER A 33 -22.61 -16.24 -30.74
CA SER A 33 -23.42 -15.10 -31.19
C SER A 33 -22.70 -13.79 -30.89
N SER A 34 -22.62 -12.92 -31.88
CA SER A 34 -21.85 -11.67 -31.84
C SER A 34 -22.62 -10.53 -31.16
N LEU A 35 -21.97 -9.79 -30.27
CA LEU A 35 -22.33 -8.42 -29.94
C LEU A 35 -21.25 -7.48 -30.48
N SER A 36 -21.62 -6.68 -31.47
CA SER A 36 -20.70 -5.78 -32.19
C SER A 36 -20.62 -4.42 -31.50
N PHE A 37 -19.41 -4.02 -31.08
CA PHE A 37 -19.13 -2.66 -30.65
C PHE A 37 -19.19 -1.69 -31.85
N PRO A 38 -19.99 -0.60 -31.81
CA PRO A 38 -19.89 0.46 -32.80
C PRO A 38 -18.67 1.34 -32.50
N SER A 39 -17.75 1.44 -33.46
CA SER A 39 -16.50 2.20 -33.32
C SER A 39 -16.74 3.72 -33.43
N SER A 40 -16.12 4.49 -32.54
CA SER A 40 -15.96 5.94 -32.71
C SER A 40 -14.83 6.28 -33.68
N PRO A 41 -15.04 7.22 -34.63
CA PRO A 41 -13.92 8.05 -35.08
C PRO A 41 -14.35 9.51 -35.34
N LEU A 42 -14.16 10.40 -34.36
CA LEU A 42 -14.24 11.85 -34.58
C LEU A 42 -12.84 12.42 -34.88
N SER A 43 -12.44 12.35 -36.14
CA SER A 43 -11.22 12.99 -36.63
C SER A 43 -11.46 14.50 -36.87
N LEU A 44 -10.96 15.33 -35.96
CA LEU A 44 -10.94 16.78 -36.14
C LEU A 44 -9.79 17.19 -37.08
N ARG A 45 -10.10 17.43 -38.36
CA ARG A 45 -9.19 18.11 -39.30
C ARG A 45 -9.52 19.59 -39.39
N LEU A 46 -8.63 20.45 -38.90
CA LEU A 46 -8.67 21.88 -39.24
C LEU A 46 -8.35 22.09 -40.72
N ARG A 47 -8.99 23.09 -41.35
CA ARG A 47 -8.44 23.75 -42.53
C ARG A 47 -8.93 25.19 -42.62
N ASN A 48 -7.99 26.13 -42.60
CA ASN A 48 -8.24 27.53 -42.93
C ASN A 48 -8.52 27.69 -44.44
N SER A 49 -9.39 28.64 -44.78
CA SER A 49 -9.25 29.46 -45.99
C SER A 49 -9.96 30.81 -45.77
N SER A 50 -9.71 31.80 -46.64
CA SER A 50 -9.99 33.21 -46.37
C SER A 50 -10.65 33.97 -47.54
N ARG A 51 -11.17 35.17 -47.23
CA ARG A 51 -11.53 36.28 -48.14
C ARG A 51 -12.69 36.10 -49.16
N SER A 52 -13.83 36.73 -48.84
CA SER A 52 -14.40 37.95 -49.48
C SER A 52 -14.10 38.30 -50.96
N PRO A 53 -14.93 39.12 -51.64
CA PRO A 53 -16.37 39.47 -51.46
C PRO A 53 -17.17 39.50 -52.81
N PHE A 54 -18.46 39.89 -52.81
CA PHE A 54 -19.07 40.98 -53.64
C PHE A 54 -20.60 41.10 -53.39
N ARG A 55 -21.39 41.80 -54.24
CA ARG A 55 -22.52 42.67 -53.83
C ARG A 55 -23.74 42.66 -54.79
N GLU A 56 -24.83 43.30 -54.33
CA GLU A 56 -25.99 43.88 -55.05
C GLU A 56 -27.21 43.01 -55.48
N ASN A 57 -28.40 43.48 -55.03
CA ASN A 57 -29.70 43.76 -55.71
C ASN A 57 -30.30 42.78 -56.77
N GLU A 58 -31.63 42.64 -56.98
CA GLU A 58 -32.82 43.41 -56.54
C GLU A 58 -34.17 42.63 -56.71
N LYS A 59 -35.29 43.23 -56.26
CA LYS A 59 -36.72 42.94 -56.61
C LYS A 59 -37.33 41.60 -56.07
N GLU A 60 -38.51 41.57 -55.43
CA GLU A 60 -39.90 41.93 -55.86
C GLU A 60 -40.44 40.96 -56.93
N VAL A 61 -41.67 40.38 -56.86
CA VAL A 61 -42.82 40.44 -55.90
C VAL A 61 -43.59 39.08 -56.06
N CYS A 62 -44.57 38.58 -55.27
CA CYS A 62 -45.76 39.20 -54.64
C CYS A 62 -46.37 38.36 -53.48
N ASP A 63 -47.70 38.44 -53.31
CA ASP A 63 -48.58 37.98 -52.22
C ASP A 63 -49.18 36.56 -52.38
N SER A 64 -49.39 35.83 -51.26
CA SER A 64 -50.73 35.37 -50.78
C SER A 64 -50.72 34.23 -49.72
N GLY A 65 -51.34 34.51 -48.56
CA GLY A 65 -52.10 33.58 -47.71
C GLY A 65 -51.47 32.32 -47.07
N ALA A 66 -50.98 32.42 -45.82
CA ALA A 66 -50.85 31.27 -44.90
C ALA A 66 -50.85 31.67 -43.41
N LEU A 67 -51.32 30.77 -42.53
CA LEU A 67 -51.44 30.98 -41.07
C LEU A 67 -50.07 30.99 -40.34
N PRO A 68 -49.93 31.74 -39.22
CA PRO A 68 -48.64 31.90 -38.54
C PRO A 68 -48.26 30.67 -37.68
N VAL A 69 -47.44 29.79 -38.26
CA VAL A 69 -46.74 28.73 -37.49
C VAL A 69 -45.74 29.38 -36.52
N LEU A 70 -45.91 29.13 -35.22
CA LEU A 70 -45.03 29.63 -34.15
C LEU A 70 -43.62 28.99 -34.20
N LYS A 71 -42.78 29.46 -35.12
CA LYS A 71 -41.36 29.10 -35.22
C LYS A 71 -40.60 29.62 -33.99
N ARG A 72 -40.38 28.74 -33.00
CA ARG A 72 -39.50 28.99 -31.85
C ARG A 72 -38.11 29.39 -32.36
N LYS A 73 -37.73 30.66 -32.18
CA LYS A 73 -36.38 31.14 -32.55
C LYS A 73 -35.34 30.45 -31.68
N ARG A 74 -34.26 29.99 -32.29
CA ARG A 74 -33.06 29.51 -31.56
C ARG A 74 -32.47 30.71 -30.79
N PRO A 75 -32.02 30.55 -29.53
CA PRO A 75 -31.35 31.63 -28.80
C PRO A 75 -30.15 32.17 -29.57
N PRO A 76 -29.77 33.45 -29.39
CA PRO A 76 -28.53 33.99 -29.94
C PRO A 76 -27.33 33.22 -29.41
N ARG A 77 -26.24 33.22 -30.18
CA ARG A 77 -24.98 32.61 -29.76
C ARG A 77 -24.37 33.46 -28.65
N ILE A 78 -23.86 32.82 -27.60
CA ILE A 78 -23.10 33.52 -26.55
C ILE A 78 -21.68 33.69 -27.09
N ASP A 79 -21.28 34.93 -27.33
CA ASP A 79 -19.90 35.27 -27.66
C ASP A 79 -19.10 35.37 -26.36
N ILE A 80 -18.19 34.41 -26.16
CA ILE A 80 -17.24 34.41 -25.04
C ILE A 80 -15.97 35.12 -25.51
N PRO A 81 -15.48 36.16 -24.81
CA PRO A 81 -14.21 36.80 -25.15
C PRO A 81 -13.06 35.79 -25.11
N VAL A 82 -12.33 35.66 -26.23
CA VAL A 82 -11.09 34.89 -26.27
C VAL A 82 -9.96 35.79 -25.82
N GLU A 83 -9.71 35.83 -24.51
CA GLU A 83 -8.50 36.45 -23.99
C GLU A 83 -7.26 35.72 -24.50
N SER A 84 -6.24 36.50 -24.88
CA SER A 84 -4.96 35.98 -25.36
C SER A 84 -4.17 35.41 -24.19
N LEU A 85 -4.41 34.13 -23.84
CA LEU A 85 -3.59 33.38 -22.90
C LEU A 85 -2.15 33.29 -23.43
N SER A 86 -1.30 34.20 -22.94
CA SER A 86 0.14 34.08 -23.06
C SER A 86 0.59 32.87 -22.24
N PHE A 87 1.03 31.82 -22.94
CA PHE A 87 1.78 30.75 -22.30
C PHE A 87 3.12 31.30 -21.80
N ALA A 88 3.13 31.78 -20.56
CA ALA A 88 4.35 32.00 -19.81
C ALA A 88 5.12 30.67 -19.80
N ALA A 89 6.40 30.70 -20.18
CA ALA A 89 7.24 29.51 -20.16
C ALA A 89 7.32 29.00 -18.71
N VAL A 90 6.89 27.76 -18.49
CA VAL A 90 6.96 27.12 -17.16
C VAL A 90 8.44 26.94 -16.82
N ALA A 91 8.92 27.72 -15.85
CA ALA A 91 10.25 27.54 -15.29
C ALA A 91 10.35 26.15 -14.63
N PRO A 92 11.55 25.52 -14.57
CA PRO A 92 11.70 24.20 -13.97
C PRO A 92 11.29 24.22 -12.48
N ARG A 93 10.38 23.32 -12.08
CA ARG A 93 9.85 23.21 -10.70
C ARG A 93 10.84 22.62 -9.67
N GLN A 94 12.14 22.72 -9.93
CA GLN A 94 13.19 21.99 -9.23
C GLN A 94 13.43 22.39 -7.76
N GLU A 95 12.73 23.41 -7.26
CA GLU A 95 12.79 23.80 -5.83
C GLU A 95 11.53 23.39 -5.05
N GLU A 96 10.34 23.35 -5.66
CA GLU A 96 9.13 22.83 -5.01
C GLU A 96 9.18 21.30 -4.86
N ASP A 97 9.61 20.58 -5.91
CA ASP A 97 9.75 19.11 -5.89
C ASP A 97 10.71 18.61 -4.79
N ARG A 98 11.61 19.46 -4.27
CA ARG A 98 12.58 19.12 -3.20
C ARG A 98 12.03 19.17 -1.78
N LEU A 99 10.87 19.79 -1.56
CA LEU A 99 10.21 19.78 -0.24
C LEU A 99 9.31 18.53 -0.08
N ASP A 100 9.06 17.84 -1.18
CA ASP A 100 8.17 16.68 -1.28
C ASP A 100 8.94 15.34 -1.30
N GLU A 101 10.27 15.38 -1.18
CA GLU A 101 11.14 14.21 -1.29
C GLU A 101 12.14 14.12 -0.13
N VAL A 102 12.21 12.95 0.51
CA VAL A 102 13.20 12.61 1.54
C VAL A 102 14.04 11.44 1.06
N VAL A 103 15.36 11.54 1.22
CA VAL A 103 16.34 10.50 0.86
C VAL A 103 17.27 10.30 2.05
N GLU A 104 17.46 9.05 2.47
CA GLU A 104 18.48 8.67 3.45
C GLU A 104 19.16 7.36 3.01
N GLU A 105 20.49 7.31 3.09
CA GLU A 105 21.32 6.14 2.75
C GLU A 105 22.24 5.85 3.93
N GLY A 106 22.36 4.58 4.32
CA GLY A 106 23.16 4.14 5.45
C GLY A 106 23.82 2.79 5.22
N ASP A 107 24.41 2.25 6.29
CA ASP A 107 25.14 0.98 6.24
C ASP A 107 24.20 -0.21 5.95
N GLY A 108 24.18 -0.65 4.69
CA GLY A 108 23.35 -1.76 4.23
C GLY A 108 21.89 -1.41 3.91
N TYR A 109 21.51 -0.12 3.80
CA TYR A 109 20.15 0.26 3.42
C TYR A 109 20.07 1.63 2.72
N ALA A 110 18.96 1.87 2.02
CA ALA A 110 18.51 3.21 1.66
C ALA A 110 16.99 3.32 1.79
N VAL A 111 16.49 4.54 1.94
CA VAL A 111 15.07 4.88 1.93
C VAL A 111 14.81 6.13 1.09
N TYR A 112 13.72 6.09 0.34
CA TYR A 112 13.20 7.22 -0.41
C TYR A 112 11.71 7.37 -0.13
N CYS A 113 11.31 8.55 0.32
CA CYS A 113 9.93 8.91 0.59
C CYS A 113 9.53 10.08 -0.30
N LYS A 114 8.37 9.98 -0.96
CA LYS A 114 7.83 11.04 -1.83
C LYS A 114 6.39 11.35 -1.46
N ARG A 115 6.06 12.64 -1.31
CA ARG A 115 4.68 13.10 -1.12
C ARG A 115 3.87 12.86 -2.39
N GLY A 116 2.65 12.36 -2.21
CA GLY A 116 1.67 12.21 -3.27
C GLY A 116 0.97 13.53 -3.58
N ARG A 117 -0.33 13.46 -3.83
CA ARG A 117 -1.20 14.64 -3.95
C ARG A 117 -1.88 15.00 -2.61
N ARG A 118 -1.28 14.58 -1.50
CA ARG A 118 -1.65 14.95 -0.13
C ARG A 118 -1.22 16.40 0.16
N SER A 119 -1.85 17.05 1.12
CA SER A 119 -1.48 18.42 1.56
C SER A 119 -0.18 18.45 2.36
N HIS A 120 0.14 17.37 3.06
CA HIS A 120 1.35 17.16 3.84
C HIS A 120 1.85 15.74 3.59
N MET A 121 3.14 15.49 3.82
CA MET A 121 3.66 14.13 3.92
C MET A 121 3.20 13.52 5.25
N GLU A 122 2.29 12.56 5.20
CA GLU A 122 1.79 11.86 6.39
C GLU A 122 2.67 10.66 6.77
N ASP A 123 3.27 10.01 5.77
CA ASP A 123 4.31 8.99 5.85
C ASP A 123 5.52 9.37 6.73
N ARG A 124 6.10 8.38 7.42
CA ARG A 124 7.39 8.46 8.15
C ARG A 124 8.17 7.15 8.01
N PHE A 125 9.46 7.20 8.34
CA PHE A 125 10.31 6.01 8.49
C PHE A 125 11.15 6.11 9.76
N SER A 126 11.80 5.01 10.14
CA SER A 126 12.79 4.96 11.21
C SER A 126 13.84 3.91 10.86
N ALA A 127 15.12 4.28 10.83
CA ALA A 127 16.23 3.39 10.50
C ALA A 127 17.36 3.58 11.51
N VAL A 128 17.84 2.48 12.09
CA VAL A 128 18.96 2.47 13.03
C VAL A 128 19.80 1.22 12.79
N VAL A 129 21.10 1.40 12.57
CA VAL A 129 22.09 0.31 12.48
C VAL A 129 23.13 0.52 13.58
N GLU A 130 23.36 -0.51 14.39
CA GLU A 130 24.26 -0.50 15.55
C GLU A 130 25.29 -1.62 15.39
N ASP A 131 26.54 -1.26 15.11
CA ASP A 131 27.66 -2.20 15.10
C ASP A 131 28.05 -2.58 16.53
N CYS A 132 27.73 -3.82 16.91
CA CYS A 132 28.06 -4.38 18.22
C CYS A 132 29.38 -5.19 18.19
N GLY A 133 30.19 -5.04 17.13
CA GLY A 133 31.54 -5.59 16.95
C GLY A 133 31.62 -7.10 16.70
N LYS A 134 30.63 -7.87 17.16
CA LYS A 134 30.46 -9.31 16.87
C LYS A 134 29.36 -9.58 15.85
N SER A 135 28.39 -8.68 15.74
CA SER A 135 27.27 -8.71 14.81
C SER A 135 26.75 -7.29 14.65
N LYS A 136 26.23 -6.94 13.47
CA LYS A 136 25.41 -5.74 13.31
C LYS A 136 24.01 -6.04 13.83
N GLN A 137 23.47 -5.14 14.64
CA GLN A 137 22.05 -5.12 14.96
C GLN A 137 21.38 -3.98 14.18
N ALA A 138 20.13 -4.16 13.78
CA ALA A 138 19.40 -3.13 13.06
C ALA A 138 17.92 -3.11 13.42
N TYR A 139 17.33 -1.91 13.31
CA TYR A 139 15.90 -1.67 13.38
C TYR A 139 15.50 -0.81 12.19
N PHE A 140 14.48 -1.25 11.47
CA PHE A 140 13.91 -0.56 10.32
C PHE A 140 12.39 -0.50 10.46
N GLY A 141 11.76 0.57 9.98
CA GLY A 141 10.31 0.65 9.90
C GLY A 141 9.82 1.73 8.94
N VAL A 142 8.67 1.46 8.32
CA VAL A 142 7.91 2.39 7.48
C VAL A 142 6.51 2.54 8.08
N PHE A 143 6.08 3.78 8.22
CA PHE A 143 4.91 4.20 8.96
C PHE A 143 4.02 5.06 8.04
N ASP A 144 2.92 4.49 7.57
CA ASP A 144 1.97 5.15 6.68
C ASP A 144 0.89 5.82 7.54
N GLY A 145 0.69 7.13 7.36
CA GLY A 145 -0.07 7.98 8.28
C GLY A 145 -1.41 8.44 7.71
N HIS A 146 -2.48 8.34 8.49
CA HIS A 146 -3.81 8.80 8.07
C HIS A 146 -4.51 9.70 9.09
N GLY A 147 -5.08 10.80 8.60
CA GLY A 147 -5.80 11.77 9.44
C GLY A 147 -4.90 12.69 10.27
N GLY A 148 -3.63 12.83 9.85
CA GLY A 148 -2.58 13.58 10.50
C GLY A 148 -1.34 12.73 10.73
N SER A 149 -0.18 13.22 10.27
CA SER A 149 1.14 12.55 10.38
C SER A 149 1.59 12.21 11.80
N LYS A 150 0.92 12.71 12.84
CA LYS A 150 1.34 12.60 14.25
C LYS A 150 1.42 11.14 14.73
N ALA A 151 0.54 10.25 14.27
CA ALA A 151 0.58 8.84 14.65
C ALA A 151 1.83 8.14 14.09
N ALA A 152 2.11 8.34 12.80
CA ALA A 152 3.30 7.80 12.14
C ALA A 152 4.58 8.38 12.74
N GLU A 153 4.58 9.67 13.09
CA GLU A 153 5.70 10.36 13.74
C GLU A 153 5.94 9.86 15.18
N PHE A 154 4.88 9.60 15.94
CA PHE A 154 5.01 8.99 17.26
C PHE A 154 5.54 7.56 17.19
N ALA A 155 5.01 6.75 16.26
CA ALA A 155 5.44 5.37 16.04
C ALA A 155 6.93 5.30 15.61
N ALA A 156 7.34 6.10 14.62
CA ALA A 156 8.73 6.18 14.16
C ALA A 156 9.72 6.56 15.27
N ASN A 157 9.31 7.46 16.19
CA ASN A 157 10.13 7.92 17.30
C ASN A 157 10.17 6.96 18.50
N ASN A 158 9.11 6.20 18.78
CA ASN A 158 8.95 5.48 20.06
C ASN A 158 8.86 3.96 19.94
N LEU A 159 8.40 3.40 18.81
CA LEU A 159 8.17 1.96 18.69
C LEU A 159 9.43 1.13 18.93
N ARG A 160 10.57 1.54 18.37
CA ARG A 160 11.88 0.92 18.64
C ARG A 160 12.19 0.83 20.14
N LYS A 161 11.99 1.93 20.86
CA LYS A 161 12.31 2.04 22.29
C LYS A 161 11.44 1.10 23.11
N ASN A 162 10.15 1.05 22.79
CA ASN A 162 9.17 0.25 23.52
C ASN A 162 9.37 -1.25 23.28
N ILE A 163 9.74 -1.65 22.05
CA ILE A 163 10.14 -3.03 21.75
C ILE A 163 11.43 -3.42 22.49
N LEU A 164 12.45 -2.55 22.50
CA LEU A 164 13.71 -2.82 23.21
C LEU A 164 13.51 -2.92 24.73
N ALA A 165 12.69 -2.05 25.32
CA ALA A 165 12.32 -2.11 26.74
C ALA A 165 11.48 -3.36 27.06
N ALA A 166 10.55 -3.74 26.19
CA ALA A 166 9.79 -4.98 26.34
C ALA A 166 10.68 -6.22 26.24
N ALA A 167 11.74 -6.20 25.42
CA ALA A 167 12.71 -7.27 25.28
C ALA A 167 13.76 -7.33 26.39
N GLU A 168 13.85 -6.34 27.28
CA GLU A 168 14.85 -6.31 28.35
C GLU A 168 14.59 -7.46 29.36
N GLY A 169 15.60 -8.29 29.57
CA GLY A 169 15.53 -9.45 30.46
C GLY A 169 14.82 -10.69 29.91
N ARG A 170 14.28 -10.66 28.69
CA ARG A 170 13.66 -11.83 28.02
C ARG A 170 14.67 -12.69 27.24
N GLY A 171 14.31 -13.94 26.98
CA GLY A 171 15.04 -14.83 26.07
C GLY A 171 14.85 -14.48 24.59
N GLU A 172 15.70 -15.03 23.72
CA GLU A 172 15.57 -14.82 22.27
C GLU A 172 14.28 -15.45 21.71
N ASP A 173 13.82 -16.57 22.29
CA ASP A 173 12.54 -17.23 21.97
C ASP A 173 11.30 -16.37 22.28
N GLU A 174 11.44 -15.30 23.06
CA GLU A 174 10.33 -14.40 23.47
C GLU A 174 10.23 -13.13 22.61
N ILE A 175 11.04 -13.00 21.55
CA ILE A 175 11.13 -11.77 20.76
C ILE A 175 9.79 -11.39 20.10
N GLU A 176 8.97 -12.35 19.68
CA GLU A 176 7.64 -12.07 19.11
C GLU A 176 6.71 -11.43 20.14
N ALA A 177 6.76 -11.89 21.40
CA ALA A 177 5.99 -11.31 22.50
C ALA A 177 6.51 -9.91 22.87
N ALA A 178 7.84 -9.70 22.87
CA ALA A 178 8.42 -8.38 23.12
C ALA A 178 8.06 -7.36 22.02
N VAL A 179 8.00 -7.78 20.75
CA VAL A 179 7.55 -6.91 19.65
C VAL A 179 6.07 -6.58 19.79
N LYS A 180 5.21 -7.58 20.06
CA LYS A 180 3.78 -7.38 20.33
C LYS A 180 3.54 -6.38 21.48
N ASP A 181 4.22 -6.59 22.60
CA ASP A 181 4.10 -5.72 23.78
C ASP A 181 4.61 -4.30 23.48
N GLY A 182 5.67 -4.15 22.67
CA GLY A 182 6.16 -2.86 22.21
C GLY A 182 5.14 -2.10 21.35
N TYR A 183 4.54 -2.75 20.36
CA TYR A 183 3.46 -2.20 19.53
C TYR A 183 2.26 -1.75 20.37
N ILE A 184 1.78 -2.61 21.28
CA ILE A 184 0.65 -2.31 22.17
C ILE A 184 1.01 -1.15 23.13
N THR A 185 2.24 -1.09 23.63
CA THR A 185 2.69 0.00 24.51
C THR A 185 2.74 1.33 23.77
N THR A 186 3.32 1.39 22.56
CA THR A 186 3.36 2.60 21.73
C THR A 186 1.97 3.12 21.39
N ASP A 187 1.01 2.23 21.16
CA ASP A 187 -0.40 2.59 20.94
C ASP A 187 -1.06 3.15 22.21
N VAL A 188 -0.93 2.46 23.34
CA VAL A 188 -1.42 2.91 24.65
C VAL A 188 -0.74 4.21 25.12
N GLU A 189 0.42 4.56 24.59
CA GLU A 189 1.06 5.86 24.79
C GLU A 189 0.53 6.93 23.85
N PHE A 190 0.46 6.68 22.54
CA PHE A 190 -0.07 7.65 21.58
C PHE A 190 -1.52 8.05 21.89
N LEU A 191 -2.35 7.11 22.33
CA LEU A 191 -3.74 7.38 22.74
C LEU A 191 -3.88 8.31 23.96
N LYS A 192 -2.78 8.62 24.68
CA LYS A 192 -2.77 9.61 25.79
C LYS A 192 -2.52 11.04 25.31
N GLU A 193 -2.07 11.24 24.08
CA GLU A 193 -1.82 12.57 23.49
C GLU A 193 -3.13 13.30 23.10
N ASP A 194 -4.27 12.61 23.14
CA ASP A 194 -5.61 13.09 22.71
C ASP A 194 -5.62 13.68 21.28
N VAL A 195 -4.93 12.98 20.37
CA VAL A 195 -4.76 13.36 18.96
C VAL A 195 -5.56 12.41 18.06
N SER A 196 -6.25 12.97 17.06
CA SER A 196 -6.92 12.20 16.00
C SER A 196 -5.95 11.66 14.95
N GLY A 197 -6.31 10.53 14.35
CA GLY A 197 -5.56 9.87 13.28
C GLY A 197 -4.97 8.53 13.73
N GLY A 198 -4.29 7.86 12.81
CA GLY A 198 -3.63 6.59 13.04
C GLY A 198 -2.50 6.35 12.05
N ALA A 199 -1.82 5.22 12.20
CA ALA A 199 -0.76 4.81 11.28
C ALA A 199 -0.62 3.29 11.11
N CYS A 200 -0.47 2.85 9.87
CA CYS A 200 0.00 1.51 9.53
C CYS A 200 1.51 1.43 9.77
N CYS A 201 1.99 0.28 10.28
CA CYS A 201 3.33 0.14 10.84
C CYS A 201 3.95 -1.21 10.43
N VAL A 202 4.84 -1.21 9.43
CA VAL A 202 5.69 -2.36 9.12
C VAL A 202 7.10 -2.14 9.66
N THR A 203 7.64 -3.13 10.36
CA THR A 203 8.98 -3.08 10.96
C THR A 203 9.79 -4.33 10.64
N ALA A 204 11.11 -4.18 10.63
CA ALA A 204 12.08 -5.27 10.54
C ALA A 204 13.20 -5.06 11.55
N ILE A 205 13.45 -6.06 12.39
CA ILE A 205 14.53 -6.07 13.38
C ILE A 205 15.52 -7.15 12.97
N ILE A 206 16.81 -6.83 12.92
CA ILE A 206 17.87 -7.80 12.62
C ILE A 206 18.79 -7.91 13.83
N ARG A 207 18.98 -9.13 14.33
CA ARG A 207 19.82 -9.44 15.49
C ARG A 207 20.36 -10.86 15.37
N ASN A 208 21.66 -11.06 15.59
CA ASN A 208 22.31 -12.39 15.60
C ASN A 208 22.06 -13.25 14.32
N GLY A 209 21.90 -12.58 13.18
CA GLY A 209 21.59 -13.19 11.89
C GLY A 209 20.13 -13.63 11.74
N ASP A 210 19.26 -13.36 12.70
CA ASP A 210 17.82 -13.55 12.61
C ASP A 210 17.11 -12.23 12.29
N LEU A 211 16.07 -12.34 11.46
CA LEU A 211 15.24 -11.27 10.94
C LEU A 211 13.82 -11.45 11.48
N VAL A 212 13.34 -10.46 12.23
CA VAL A 212 11.99 -10.40 12.80
C VAL A 212 11.22 -9.31 12.07
N VAL A 213 10.25 -9.70 11.24
CA VAL A 213 9.40 -8.75 10.49
C VAL A 213 8.01 -8.73 11.08
N SER A 214 7.45 -7.54 11.29
CA SER A 214 6.15 -7.37 11.96
C SER A 214 5.31 -6.30 11.26
N ASN A 215 4.00 -6.53 11.15
CA ASN A 215 3.08 -5.60 10.50
C ASN A 215 1.78 -5.40 11.30
N ALA A 216 1.35 -4.15 11.44
CA ALA A 216 -0.01 -3.78 11.83
C ALA A 216 -0.51 -2.70 10.87
N GLY A 217 -1.47 -3.05 10.00
CA GLY A 217 -1.90 -2.22 8.87
C GLY A 217 -1.57 -2.85 7.52
N ASP A 218 -1.54 -2.06 6.45
CA ASP A 218 -1.37 -2.50 5.06
C ASP A 218 -0.11 -1.95 4.34
N CYS A 219 0.81 -1.36 5.10
CA CYS A 219 2.23 -1.43 4.77
C CYS A 219 2.64 -2.92 4.57
N ARG A 220 3.60 -3.18 3.68
CA ARG A 220 4.04 -4.56 3.38
C ARG A 220 5.56 -4.69 3.33
N ALA A 221 6.03 -5.86 3.77
CA ALA A 221 7.41 -6.32 3.68
C ALA A 221 7.54 -7.45 2.64
N VAL A 222 8.43 -7.27 1.66
CA VAL A 222 8.70 -8.25 0.60
C VAL A 222 10.20 -8.48 0.47
N MET A 223 10.64 -9.72 0.59
CA MET A 223 12.05 -10.11 0.53
C MET A 223 12.36 -10.76 -0.82
N SER A 224 13.54 -10.48 -1.38
CA SER A 224 14.08 -11.29 -2.48
C SER A 224 14.80 -12.51 -1.93
N ARG A 225 14.31 -13.70 -2.29
CA ARG A 225 14.96 -14.98 -2.04
C ARG A 225 15.35 -15.61 -3.38
N GLY A 226 16.64 -15.55 -3.73
CA GLY A 226 17.14 -16.03 -5.03
C GLY A 226 16.31 -15.49 -6.20
N ARG A 227 16.16 -14.17 -6.27
CA ARG A 227 15.32 -13.40 -7.22
C ARG A 227 13.80 -13.64 -7.12
N THR A 228 13.31 -14.54 -6.26
CA THR A 228 11.87 -14.77 -6.05
C THR A 228 11.33 -13.90 -4.91
N ALA A 229 10.22 -13.20 -5.14
CA ALA A 229 9.58 -12.39 -4.11
C ALA A 229 8.85 -13.23 -3.06
N GLU A 230 9.34 -13.20 -1.83
CA GLU A 230 8.71 -13.77 -0.64
C GLU A 230 8.06 -12.65 0.17
N ALA A 231 6.73 -12.52 0.11
CA ALA A 231 5.99 -11.63 1.01
C ALA A 231 6.12 -12.15 2.46
N LEU A 232 6.64 -11.31 3.35
CA LEU A 232 6.84 -11.68 4.75
C LEU A 232 5.64 -11.33 5.63
N THR A 233 4.78 -10.43 5.17
CA THR A 233 3.61 -9.89 5.88
C THR A 233 2.35 -10.02 5.03
N SER A 234 1.19 -10.07 5.68
CA SER A 234 -0.13 -9.88 5.05
C SER A 234 -0.68 -8.51 5.41
N ASP A 235 -1.37 -7.86 4.46
CA ASP A 235 -2.01 -6.57 4.65
C ASP A 235 -3.26 -6.70 5.54
N HIS A 236 -3.38 -5.85 6.55
CA HIS A 236 -4.54 -5.78 7.44
C HIS A 236 -5.60 -4.82 6.88
N LYS A 237 -6.16 -5.17 5.72
CA LYS A 237 -7.31 -4.45 5.12
C LYS A 237 -8.63 -5.10 5.61
N PRO A 238 -9.73 -4.36 5.86
CA PRO A 238 -11.01 -4.89 6.36
C PRO A 238 -11.71 -5.92 5.45
N SER A 239 -11.18 -6.15 4.25
CA SER A 239 -11.58 -7.21 3.33
C SER A 239 -10.97 -8.58 3.64
N ARG A 240 -10.01 -8.68 4.57
CA ARG A 240 -9.43 -9.95 5.02
C ARG A 240 -10.47 -10.68 5.89
N GLU A 241 -10.78 -11.93 5.56
CA GLU A 241 -11.98 -12.62 6.08
C GLU A 241 -11.99 -12.79 7.61
N ASP A 242 -10.81 -12.99 8.21
CA ASP A 242 -10.61 -13.11 9.65
C ASP A 242 -10.77 -11.77 10.38
N GLU A 243 -10.14 -10.71 9.85
CA GLU A 243 -10.27 -9.35 10.36
C GLU A 243 -11.72 -8.86 10.23
N ARG A 244 -12.37 -9.14 9.09
CA ARG A 244 -13.79 -8.84 8.86
C ARG A 244 -14.68 -9.56 9.87
N SER A 245 -14.50 -10.87 10.04
CA SER A 245 -15.24 -11.69 11.02
C SER A 245 -15.05 -11.17 12.45
N ARG A 246 -13.83 -10.75 12.80
CA ARG A 246 -13.50 -10.11 14.08
C ARG A 246 -14.24 -8.78 14.26
N ILE A 247 -14.24 -7.90 13.26
CA ILE A 247 -14.93 -6.61 13.30
C ILE A 247 -16.45 -6.80 13.45
N GLU A 248 -17.06 -7.67 12.63
CA GLU A 248 -18.51 -7.91 12.64
C GLU A 248 -18.98 -8.62 13.92
N SER A 249 -18.18 -9.55 14.48
CA SER A 249 -18.49 -10.19 15.77
C SER A 249 -18.39 -9.25 16.97
N LEU A 250 -17.60 -8.17 16.86
CA LEU A 250 -17.51 -7.08 17.84
C LEU A 250 -18.54 -5.95 17.58
N GLY A 251 -19.64 -6.26 16.89
CA GLY A 251 -20.73 -5.30 16.62
C GLY A 251 -20.36 -4.18 15.65
N GLY A 252 -19.21 -4.28 14.97
CA GLY A 252 -18.83 -3.40 13.87
C GLY A 252 -19.52 -3.80 12.56
N TYR A 253 -19.26 -3.04 11.51
CA TYR A 253 -19.53 -3.46 10.13
C TYR A 253 -18.42 -3.02 9.20
N VAL A 254 -18.29 -3.71 8.08
CA VAL A 254 -17.39 -3.37 6.97
C VAL A 254 -18.22 -3.10 5.72
N ASP A 255 -18.12 -1.90 5.16
CA ASP A 255 -18.86 -1.47 3.97
C ASP A 255 -17.93 -1.23 2.76
N LEU A 256 -18.43 -1.40 1.54
CA LEU A 256 -17.67 -1.28 0.28
C LEU A 256 -17.79 0.14 -0.31
N CYS A 257 -17.29 1.13 0.42
CA CYS A 257 -17.37 2.52 0.04
C CYS A 257 -16.52 2.83 -1.21
N ARG A 258 -17.17 3.06 -2.36
CA ARG A 258 -16.53 3.39 -3.66
C ARG A 258 -15.51 2.34 -4.15
N GLY A 259 -15.70 1.08 -3.78
CA GLY A 259 -14.79 -0.03 -4.14
C GLY A 259 -13.65 -0.29 -3.15
N ILE A 260 -13.55 0.49 -2.06
CA ILE A 260 -12.62 0.25 -0.95
C ILE A 260 -13.43 -0.21 0.27
N TRP A 261 -13.04 -1.34 0.88
CA TRP A 261 -13.67 -1.85 2.09
C TRP A 261 -13.28 -1.02 3.31
N ARG A 262 -14.25 -0.61 4.14
CA ARG A 262 -14.03 0.31 5.27
C ARG A 262 -14.79 -0.07 6.53
N ILE A 263 -14.10 -0.03 7.67
CA ILE A 263 -14.67 -0.16 9.02
C ILE A 263 -15.58 1.03 9.29
N GLN A 264 -16.83 0.78 9.68
CA GLN A 264 -17.85 1.83 9.93
C GLN A 264 -18.02 2.79 8.74
N GLY A 265 -17.74 2.32 7.51
CA GLY A 265 -17.70 3.15 6.29
C GLY A 265 -16.56 4.19 6.24
N SER A 266 -15.68 4.23 7.24
CA SER A 266 -14.68 5.29 7.45
C SER A 266 -13.25 4.84 7.13
N LEU A 267 -12.70 3.88 7.87
CA LEU A 267 -11.27 3.55 7.84
C LEU A 267 -10.99 2.32 6.95
N ALA A 268 -10.00 2.42 6.07
CA ALA A 268 -9.65 1.38 5.08
C ALA A 268 -8.69 0.29 5.58
N VAL A 269 -8.32 0.33 6.86
CA VAL A 269 -7.36 -0.58 7.51
C VAL A 269 -7.97 -1.15 8.80
N SER A 270 -7.56 -2.34 9.21
CA SER A 270 -8.10 -3.04 10.39
C SER A 270 -7.13 -3.19 11.56
N ARG A 271 -5.86 -2.82 11.36
CA ARG A 271 -4.84 -2.72 12.41
C ARG A 271 -3.96 -1.49 12.21
N GLY A 272 -3.36 -0.99 13.29
CA GLY A 272 -2.53 0.21 13.31
C GLY A 272 -2.38 0.82 14.71
N ILE A 273 -1.49 1.81 14.81
CA ILE A 273 -1.30 2.67 15.99
C ILE A 273 -2.29 3.82 15.92
N GLY A 274 -2.94 4.19 17.04
CA GLY A 274 -3.94 5.25 17.07
C GLY A 274 -5.35 4.77 16.69
N ASP A 275 -6.10 5.60 15.96
CA ASP A 275 -7.52 5.40 15.64
C ASP A 275 -8.41 5.22 16.88
N GLY A 276 -8.20 6.04 17.92
CA GLY A 276 -8.87 5.91 19.22
C GLY A 276 -10.40 5.80 19.17
N SER A 277 -11.07 6.47 18.23
CA SER A 277 -12.52 6.38 18.02
C SER A 277 -13.00 5.05 17.43
N LEU A 278 -12.11 4.27 16.81
CA LEU A 278 -12.36 2.97 16.19
C LEU A 278 -11.58 1.82 16.87
N LYS A 279 -10.86 2.08 17.96
CA LYS A 279 -9.93 1.12 18.61
C LYS A 279 -10.55 -0.21 19.05
N GLN A 280 -11.86 -0.24 19.28
CA GLN A 280 -12.60 -1.49 19.54
C GLN A 280 -12.59 -2.46 18.34
N TRP A 281 -12.30 -1.96 17.13
CA TRP A 281 -12.21 -2.73 15.89
C TRP A 281 -10.80 -2.67 15.25
N VAL A 282 -10.05 -1.58 15.45
CA VAL A 282 -8.67 -1.41 14.94
C VAL A 282 -7.68 -1.90 15.99
N LEU A 283 -6.97 -3.02 15.75
CA LEU A 283 -5.98 -3.54 16.72
C LEU A 283 -4.61 -2.90 16.53
N SER A 284 -3.87 -2.68 17.62
CA SER A 284 -2.43 -2.37 17.59
C SER A 284 -1.53 -3.61 17.57
N GLU A 285 -2.08 -4.81 17.78
CA GLU A 285 -1.34 -6.08 17.76
C GLU A 285 -0.84 -6.45 16.34
N PRO A 286 0.48 -6.56 16.13
CA PRO A 286 1.04 -6.91 14.83
C PRO A 286 0.96 -8.42 14.55
N GLU A 287 0.99 -8.77 13.28
CA GLU A 287 1.43 -10.10 12.85
C GLU A 287 2.94 -10.10 12.64
N THR A 288 3.63 -10.95 13.41
CA THR A 288 5.09 -11.08 13.45
C THR A 288 5.52 -12.38 12.78
N ARG A 289 6.69 -12.35 12.12
CA ARG A 289 7.36 -13.52 11.54
C ARG A 289 8.87 -13.46 11.79
N VAL A 290 9.39 -14.41 12.55
CA VAL A 290 10.84 -14.64 12.71
C VAL A 290 11.35 -15.58 11.61
N LEU A 291 12.49 -15.25 11.00
CA LEU A 291 13.25 -16.16 10.14
C LEU A 291 14.76 -15.89 10.18
N LYS A 292 15.58 -16.93 9.99
CA LYS A 292 17.03 -16.75 9.88
C LYS A 292 17.42 -16.18 8.51
N ILE A 293 18.28 -15.16 8.51
CA ILE A 293 18.93 -14.68 7.28
C ILE A 293 19.84 -15.78 6.77
N LYS A 294 19.77 -16.05 5.47
CA LYS A 294 20.54 -17.09 4.77
C LYS A 294 21.22 -16.47 3.55
N PRO A 295 22.23 -17.13 2.95
CA PRO A 295 22.92 -16.62 1.75
C PRO A 295 22.03 -16.44 0.51
N ASP A 296 20.83 -17.04 0.49
CA ASP A 296 19.82 -16.85 -0.56
C ASP A 296 18.85 -15.67 -0.29
N CYS A 297 18.88 -15.06 0.90
CA CYS A 297 18.15 -13.84 1.22
C CYS A 297 18.96 -12.61 0.76
N GLU A 298 18.57 -11.98 -0.34
CA GLU A 298 19.39 -10.94 -0.99
C GLU A 298 19.12 -9.55 -0.39
N PHE A 299 17.85 -9.15 -0.35
CA PHE A 299 17.39 -7.87 0.19
C PHE A 299 15.94 -7.94 0.67
N LEU A 300 15.54 -6.96 1.47
CA LEU A 300 14.19 -6.74 1.98
C LEU A 300 13.69 -5.36 1.53
N ILE A 301 12.47 -5.30 0.98
CA ILE A 301 11.74 -4.07 0.69
C ILE A 301 10.69 -3.89 1.80
N LEU A 302 10.69 -2.72 2.46
CA LEU A 302 9.58 -2.22 3.28
C LEU A 302 8.96 -1.02 2.58
N ALA A 303 7.63 -0.98 2.43
CA ALA A 303 6.97 0.21 1.87
C ALA A 303 5.51 0.39 2.33
N SER A 304 5.03 1.64 2.23
CA SER A 304 3.63 2.05 2.41
C SER A 304 2.73 1.56 1.27
N ASP A 305 1.41 1.67 1.47
CA ASP A 305 0.38 1.24 0.51
C ASP A 305 0.53 1.95 -0.85
N GLY A 306 1.02 3.19 -0.84
CA GLY A 306 1.34 3.99 -2.03
C GLY A 306 2.28 3.34 -3.04
N LEU A 307 3.08 2.32 -2.66
CA LEU A 307 3.79 1.45 -3.61
C LEU A 307 2.93 0.24 -4.00
N TRP A 308 2.51 -0.54 -3.00
CA TRP A 308 1.96 -1.88 -3.16
C TRP A 308 0.58 -1.92 -3.80
N ASP A 309 -0.15 -0.80 -3.79
CA ASP A 309 -1.44 -0.65 -4.45
C ASP A 309 -1.28 -0.41 -5.98
N LYS A 310 -0.03 -0.28 -6.50
CA LYS A 310 0.28 -0.11 -7.94
C LYS A 310 1.41 -1.00 -8.48
N VAL A 311 2.22 -1.64 -7.64
CA VAL A 311 3.38 -2.47 -8.04
C VAL A 311 3.30 -3.85 -7.40
N ASP A 312 3.41 -4.90 -8.21
CA ASP A 312 3.35 -6.29 -7.74
C ASP A 312 4.65 -6.71 -7.02
N ASN A 313 4.53 -7.60 -6.02
CA ASN A 313 5.66 -8.05 -5.18
C ASN A 313 6.86 -8.55 -6.00
N GLN A 314 6.63 -9.34 -7.06
CA GLN A 314 7.69 -9.86 -7.93
C GLN A 314 8.27 -8.78 -8.84
N GLU A 315 7.46 -7.86 -9.35
CA GLU A 315 7.94 -6.75 -10.17
C GLU A 315 8.81 -5.78 -9.35
N ALA A 316 8.47 -5.54 -8.09
CA ALA A 316 9.30 -4.75 -7.19
C ALA A 316 10.67 -5.43 -6.95
N VAL A 317 10.68 -6.74 -6.75
CA VAL A 317 11.93 -7.52 -6.60
C VAL A 317 12.76 -7.52 -7.88
N ASP A 318 12.18 -7.79 -9.05
CA ASP A 318 12.91 -7.75 -10.32
C ASP A 318 13.47 -6.34 -10.62
N THR A 319 12.70 -5.28 -10.36
CA THR A 319 13.13 -3.88 -10.56
C THR A 319 14.35 -3.53 -9.70
N VAL A 320 14.40 -4.00 -8.45
CA VAL A 320 15.58 -3.80 -7.57
C VAL A 320 16.72 -4.71 -8.01
N TYR A 321 16.44 -5.97 -8.34
CA TYR A 321 17.45 -6.95 -8.77
C TYR A 321 18.24 -6.47 -9.98
N GLU A 322 17.57 -5.91 -11.00
CA GLU A 322 18.20 -5.37 -12.21
C GLU A 322 19.17 -4.19 -11.94
N LEU A 323 19.01 -3.47 -10.82
CA LEU A 323 19.86 -2.33 -10.44
C LEU A 323 21.00 -2.69 -9.50
N ILE A 324 20.92 -3.82 -8.79
CA ILE A 324 21.95 -4.27 -7.83
C ILE A 324 22.80 -5.45 -8.31
N ALA A 325 22.32 -6.24 -9.28
CA ALA A 325 22.99 -7.47 -9.69
C ALA A 325 24.33 -7.22 -10.39
N GLY A 326 25.41 -7.76 -9.83
CA GLY A 326 26.77 -7.66 -10.40
C GLY A 326 27.48 -6.33 -10.15
N VAL A 327 27.01 -5.53 -9.18
CA VAL A 327 27.62 -4.23 -8.81
C VAL A 327 28.27 -4.33 -7.43
N ASP A 328 29.58 -4.03 -7.33
CA ASP A 328 30.35 -4.13 -6.07
C ASP A 328 29.84 -3.21 -4.94
N LYS A 329 29.30 -2.02 -5.29
CA LYS A 329 28.48 -1.19 -4.40
C LYS A 329 27.18 -0.81 -5.12
N PRO A 330 26.04 -1.48 -4.84
CA PRO A 330 24.77 -1.16 -5.47
C PRO A 330 24.21 0.19 -5.02
N ASP A 331 23.53 0.89 -5.93
CA ASP A 331 22.79 2.13 -5.63
C ASP A 331 21.35 1.79 -5.18
N LEU A 332 21.20 1.56 -3.87
CA LEU A 332 19.89 1.31 -3.25
C LEU A 332 18.99 2.55 -3.32
N THR A 333 19.57 3.76 -3.32
CA THR A 333 18.83 5.03 -3.38
C THR A 333 18.11 5.18 -4.74
N SER A 334 18.80 4.93 -5.85
CA SER A 334 18.18 4.90 -7.18
C SER A 334 17.18 3.76 -7.33
N SER A 335 17.39 2.63 -6.65
CA SER A 335 16.45 1.50 -6.62
C SER A 335 15.13 1.86 -5.91
N CYS A 336 15.19 2.53 -4.76
CA CYS A 336 13.99 3.03 -4.07
C CYS A 336 13.24 4.06 -4.94
N LYS A 337 13.99 4.99 -5.57
CA LYS A 337 13.43 5.98 -6.51
C LYS A 337 12.71 5.32 -7.69
N LYS A 338 13.29 4.26 -8.28
CA LYS A 338 12.69 3.55 -9.41
C LYS A 338 11.32 2.93 -9.07
N LEU A 339 11.17 2.39 -7.86
CA LEU A 339 9.89 1.85 -7.37
C LEU A 339 8.83 2.93 -7.17
N VAL A 340 9.20 4.07 -6.58
CA VAL A 340 8.31 5.23 -6.41
C VAL A 340 7.91 5.85 -7.75
N GLU A 341 8.84 6.00 -8.69
CA GLU A 341 8.56 6.41 -10.07
C GLU A 341 7.55 5.46 -10.74
N LEU A 342 7.72 4.15 -10.57
CA LEU A 342 6.85 3.14 -11.17
C LEU A 342 5.41 3.28 -10.65
N SER A 343 5.22 3.39 -9.34
CA SER A 343 3.89 3.63 -8.75
C SER A 343 3.28 4.98 -9.17
N THR A 344 4.07 6.05 -9.14
CA THR A 344 3.65 7.40 -9.58
C THR A 344 3.21 7.39 -11.04
N SER A 345 3.97 6.71 -11.92
CA SER A 345 3.65 6.60 -13.36
C SER A 345 2.34 5.86 -13.64
N ARG A 346 1.94 4.97 -12.72
CA ARG A 346 0.67 4.22 -12.75
C ARG A 346 -0.50 4.97 -12.12
N GLY A 347 -0.28 6.22 -11.71
CA GLY A 347 -1.31 7.08 -11.17
C GLY A 347 -1.59 6.86 -9.68
N SER A 348 -0.60 6.39 -8.90
CA SER A 348 -0.64 6.67 -7.46
C SER A 348 -0.77 8.18 -7.24
N GLN A 349 -1.56 8.53 -6.25
CA GLN A 349 -1.75 9.91 -5.78
C GLN A 349 -1.48 10.01 -4.28
N ASP A 350 -0.96 8.94 -3.70
CA ASP A 350 -0.70 8.84 -2.28
C ASP A 350 0.78 9.06 -1.95
N ASP A 351 1.05 9.31 -0.67
CA ASP A 351 2.42 9.33 -0.17
C ASP A 351 3.05 7.95 -0.37
N THR A 352 4.33 7.91 -0.70
CA THR A 352 5.01 6.65 -1.00
C THR A 352 6.41 6.64 -0.42
N SER A 353 6.61 5.80 0.59
CA SER A 353 7.89 5.53 1.24
C SER A 353 8.36 4.13 0.91
N VAL A 354 9.59 4.00 0.42
CA VAL A 354 10.21 2.73 0.04
C VAL A 354 11.59 2.66 0.66
N MET A 355 11.83 1.63 1.48
CA MET A 355 13.10 1.31 2.10
C MET A 355 13.61 -0.04 1.60
N ILE A 356 14.84 -0.09 1.11
CA ILE A 356 15.51 -1.31 0.67
C ILE A 356 16.69 -1.59 1.61
N ILE A 357 16.73 -2.79 2.18
CA ILE A 357 17.73 -3.25 3.14
C ILE A 357 18.46 -4.44 2.51
N GLN A 358 19.77 -4.35 2.34
CA GLN A 358 20.62 -5.42 1.82
C GLN A 358 20.87 -6.46 2.93
N LEU A 359 20.22 -7.63 2.86
CA LEU A 359 20.26 -8.60 3.96
C LEU A 359 21.65 -9.25 4.11
N GLY A 360 22.43 -9.34 3.04
CA GLY A 360 23.79 -9.88 3.04
C GLY A 360 24.78 -9.14 3.96
N SER A 361 24.56 -7.86 4.27
CA SER A 361 25.41 -7.10 5.22
C SER A 361 25.09 -7.35 6.69
N PHE A 362 24.06 -8.17 6.98
CA PHE A 362 23.63 -8.54 8.33
C PHE A 362 23.55 -10.07 8.54
N ALA A 363 24.06 -10.86 7.58
CA ALA A 363 24.27 -12.29 7.78
C ALA A 363 25.36 -12.56 8.84
N ALA A 364 25.29 -13.74 9.46
CA ALA A 364 26.19 -14.19 10.53
C ALA A 364 27.20 -15.25 10.05
#